data_AF-A0A7Y8M4V3-F1
#
_entry.id   AF-A0A7Y8M4V3-F1
#
_cell.length_a   1.000
_cell.length_b   1.000
_cell.length_c   1.000
_cell.angle_alpha   90.00
_cell.angle_beta   90.00
_cell.angle_gamma   90.00
#
_symmetry.space_group_name_H-M   'P 1'
#
loop_
_entity.id
_entity.type
_entity.pdbx_description
1 polymer ?
#
loop_
_entity_poly.entity_id
_entity_poly.type
_entity_poly.pdbx_seq_one_letter_code
_entity_poly.pdbx_strand_id
1 'polypeptide(L)'
;METMTLKLHGKLDDGSEAYRSYYLVTDGGRLAGRGRASVLPMSKDAPMPPVDYVEVRQGGEEEAIMQLVHTLLALPGNAGLMAELNETPT
;
A
#
# COMPACT_ATOMS: atom_id res chain seq x y z
N MET A 1 -5.99 -14.72 -3.54
CA MET A 1 -6.46 -13.32 -3.57
C MET A 1 -6.64 -12.95 -2.12
N GLU A 2 -5.69 -12.21 -1.59
CA GLU A 2 -5.73 -11.67 -0.24
C GLU A 2 -6.05 -10.18 -0.34
N THR A 3 -6.75 -9.68 0.67
CA THR A 3 -7.07 -8.26 0.76
C THR A 3 -6.64 -7.73 2.11
N MET A 4 -6.08 -6.53 2.11
CA MET A 4 -5.51 -5.91 3.29
C MET A 4 -5.87 -4.44 3.31
N THR A 5 -5.83 -3.82 4.49
CA THR A 5 -5.95 -2.38 4.62
C THR A 5 -4.66 -1.82 5.18
N LEU A 6 -4.06 -0.85 4.48
CA LEU A 6 -2.94 -0.07 4.95
C LEU A 6 -3.45 1.28 5.47
N LYS A 7 -3.26 1.52 6.77
CA LYS A 7 -3.55 2.81 7.40
C LYS A 7 -2.23 3.55 7.59
N LEU A 8 -2.19 4.81 7.17
CA LEU A 8 -1.10 5.73 7.44
C LEU A 8 -1.56 6.81 8.38
N HIS A 9 -0.78 7.11 9.40
CA HIS A 9 -1.10 8.18 10.35
C HIS A 9 0.17 8.85 10.88
N GLY A 10 0.05 10.12 11.27
CA GLY A 10 1.16 10.87 11.82
C GLY A 10 1.02 12.37 11.57
N LYS A 11 2.15 13.09 11.69
CA LYS A 11 2.23 14.51 11.38
C LYS A 11 3.01 14.73 10.09
N LEU A 12 2.50 15.62 9.24
CA LEU A 12 3.21 16.11 8.06
C LEU A 12 4.23 17.18 8.46
N ASP A 13 5.08 17.59 7.51
CA ASP A 13 6.13 18.60 7.73
C ASP A 13 5.60 19.97 8.19
N ASP A 14 4.34 20.28 7.85
CA ASP A 14 3.65 21.50 8.31
C ASP A 14 3.05 21.39 9.72
N GLY A 15 3.23 20.24 10.38
CA GLY A 15 2.74 19.95 11.72
C GLY A 15 1.27 19.50 11.78
N SER A 16 0.58 19.43 10.64
CA SER A 16 -0.80 18.94 10.56
C SER A 16 -0.87 17.43 10.77
N GLU A 17 -1.95 16.96 11.41
CA GLU A 17 -2.23 15.53 11.51
C GLU A 17 -2.82 15.01 10.20
N ALA A 18 -2.27 13.91 9.70
CA ALA A 18 -2.76 13.24 8.52
C ALA A 18 -3.17 11.81 8.85
N TYR A 19 -4.31 11.40 8.30
CA TYR A 19 -4.79 10.02 8.33
C TYR A 19 -5.17 9.59 6.92
N ARG A 20 -4.63 8.45 6.48
CA ARG A 20 -4.89 7.89 5.15
C ARG A 20 -5.16 6.40 5.24
N SER A 21 -6.00 5.91 4.35
CA SER A 21 -6.33 4.51 4.26
C SER A 21 -6.26 4.06 2.81
N TYR A 22 -5.69 2.89 2.59
CA TYR A 22 -5.53 2.24 1.30
C TYR A 22 -6.02 0.80 1.41
N TYR A 23 -6.75 0.35 0.41
CA TYR A 23 -7.14 -1.04 0.25
C TYR A 23 -6.16 -1.72 -0.71
N LEU A 24 -5.51 -2.79 -0.25
CA LEU A 24 -4.54 -3.56 -1.02
C LEU A 24 -5.17 -4.90 -1.44
N VAL A 25 -4.93 -5.31 -2.68
CA VAL A 25 -5.48 -6.56 -3.24
C VAL A 25 -4.36 -7.31 -3.95
N THR A 26 -4.16 -8.58 -3.60
CA THR A 26 -3.27 -9.48 -4.36
C THR A 26 -4.08 -10.32 -5.33
N ASP A 27 -3.54 -10.61 -6.51
CA ASP A 27 -4.26 -11.38 -7.54
C ASP A 27 -4.41 -12.88 -7.21
N GLY A 28 -3.80 -13.39 -6.12
CA GLY A 28 -3.82 -14.80 -5.79
C GLY A 28 -3.00 -15.67 -6.74
N GLY A 29 -2.20 -15.06 -7.60
CA GLY A 29 -1.37 -15.74 -8.58
C GLY A 29 -0.22 -16.47 -7.91
N ARG A 30 -0.44 -17.73 -7.49
CA ARG A 30 0.64 -18.69 -7.14
C ARG A 30 1.48 -19.11 -8.36
N LEU A 31 1.73 -18.22 -9.30
CA LEU A 31 2.47 -18.49 -10.53
C LEU A 31 3.97 -18.38 -10.26
N ALA A 32 4.61 -19.50 -9.95
CA ALA A 32 6.07 -19.72 -10.03
C ALA A 32 6.95 -18.55 -9.50
N GLY A 33 6.63 -18.02 -8.31
CA GLY A 33 7.40 -16.97 -7.64
C GLY A 33 7.10 -15.53 -8.10
N ARG A 34 6.22 -15.32 -9.07
CA ARG A 34 5.73 -13.97 -9.43
C ARG A 34 4.59 -13.56 -8.48
N GLY A 35 4.37 -12.27 -8.37
CA GLY A 35 3.24 -11.74 -7.61
C GLY A 35 2.80 -10.39 -8.13
N ARG A 36 1.53 -10.05 -7.89
CA ARG A 36 0.97 -8.75 -8.18
C ARG A 36 0.17 -8.25 -6.99
N ALA A 37 0.37 -6.99 -6.62
CA ALA A 37 -0.43 -6.28 -5.65
C ALA A 37 -0.98 -5.00 -6.29
N SER A 38 -2.25 -4.71 -6.05
CA SER A 38 -2.92 -3.49 -6.52
C SER A 38 -3.43 -2.68 -5.33
N VAL A 39 -3.55 -1.36 -5.48
CA VAL A 39 -3.97 -0.44 -4.42
C VAL A 39 -5.16 0.40 -4.87
N LEU A 40 -6.11 0.60 -3.96
CA LEU A 40 -7.17 1.58 -4.09
C LEU A 40 -7.11 2.56 -2.91
N PRO A 41 -7.19 3.89 -3.14
CA PRO A 41 -7.27 4.86 -2.06
C PRO A 41 -8.66 4.82 -1.43
N MET A 42 -8.72 4.74 -0.10
CA MET A 42 -9.97 4.80 0.66
C MET A 42 -10.23 6.18 1.26
N SER A 43 -9.17 6.96 1.48
CA SER A 43 -9.27 8.35 1.94
C SER A 43 -9.29 9.32 0.76
N LYS A 44 -10.09 10.38 0.89
CA LYS A 44 -10.09 11.51 -0.06
C LYS A 44 -8.69 12.14 -0.08
N ASP A 45 -8.20 12.47 -1.27
CA ASP A 45 -6.90 13.11 -1.50
C ASP A 45 -5.69 12.29 -0.98
N ALA A 46 -5.84 10.97 -0.84
CA ALA A 46 -4.73 10.07 -0.58
C ALA A 46 -3.78 10.04 -1.79
N PRO A 47 -2.47 10.33 -1.61
CA PRO A 47 -1.49 10.24 -2.67
C PRO A 47 -1.51 8.85 -3.30
N MET A 48 -1.47 8.82 -4.64
CA MET A 48 -1.41 7.59 -5.41
C MET A 48 -0.18 7.60 -6.31
N PRO A 49 0.46 6.43 -6.52
CA PRO A 49 1.46 6.28 -7.57
C PRO A 49 0.82 6.47 -8.96
N PRO A 50 1.62 6.73 -10.01
CA PRO A 50 1.13 6.83 -11.38
C PRO A 50 0.45 5.55 -11.90
N VAL A 51 0.81 4.40 -11.33
CA VAL A 51 0.27 3.08 -11.64
C VAL A 51 -0.21 2.46 -10.33
N ASP A 52 -1.45 1.97 -10.31
CA ASP A 52 -2.15 1.45 -9.12
C ASP A 52 -1.79 0.01 -8.76
N TYR A 53 -0.72 -0.54 -9.33
CA TYR A 53 -0.25 -1.89 -9.04
C TYR A 53 1.27 -2.00 -9.12
N VAL A 54 1.79 -3.05 -8.48
CA VAL A 54 3.16 -3.53 -8.57
C VAL A 54 3.13 -4.98 -8.99
N GLU A 55 4.03 -5.35 -9.91
CA GLU A 55 4.28 -6.73 -10.31
C GLU A 55 5.74 -7.10 -10.06
N VAL A 56 5.95 -8.26 -9.44
CA VAL A 56 7.28 -8.79 -9.13
C VAL A 56 7.50 -10.11 -9.84
N ARG A 57 8.75 -10.37 -10.26
CA ARG A 57 9.14 -11.59 -10.97
C ARG A 57 9.53 -12.74 -10.03
N GLN A 58 9.86 -12.42 -8.78
CA GLN A 58 10.32 -13.33 -7.72
C GLN A 58 9.78 -12.81 -6.37
N GLY A 59 9.69 -13.69 -5.36
CA GLY A 59 9.21 -13.33 -4.02
C GLY A 59 7.69 -13.41 -3.82
N GLY A 60 6.92 -13.66 -4.88
CA GLY A 60 5.48 -13.88 -4.79
C GLY A 60 4.67 -12.65 -4.37
N GLU A 61 3.49 -12.90 -3.81
CA GLU A 61 2.54 -11.87 -3.39
C GLU A 61 3.06 -11.03 -2.23
N GLU A 62 3.80 -11.64 -1.30
CA GLU A 62 4.39 -10.97 -0.14
C GLU A 62 5.36 -9.86 -0.57
N GLU A 63 6.26 -10.17 -1.51
CA GLU A 63 7.19 -9.18 -2.06
C GLU A 63 6.45 -8.08 -2.84
N ALA A 64 5.39 -8.43 -3.58
CA ALA A 64 4.57 -7.44 -4.27
C ALA A 64 3.89 -6.47 -3.29
N ILE A 65 3.35 -6.98 -2.18
CA ILE A 65 2.77 -6.15 -1.11
C ILE A 65 3.83 -5.25 -0.49
N MET A 66 4.98 -5.80 -0.09
CA MET A 66 6.06 -5.02 0.53
C MET A 66 6.53 -3.88 -0.38
N GLN A 67 6.75 -4.16 -1.67
CA GLN A 67 7.13 -3.12 -2.64
C GLN A 67 6.03 -2.07 -2.84
N LEU A 68 4.77 -2.49 -2.85
CA LEU A 68 3.65 -1.56 -2.96
C LEU A 68 3.54 -0.65 -1.72
N VAL A 69 3.69 -1.21 -0.51
CA VAL A 69 3.70 -0.44 0.75
C VAL A 69 4.86 0.55 0.77
N HIS A 70 6.07 0.13 0.39
CA HIS A 70 7.22 1.02 0.29
C HIS A 70 6.99 2.14 -0.73
N THR A 71 6.38 1.81 -1.88
CA THR A 71 6.04 2.82 -2.90
C THR A 71 5.07 3.86 -2.35
N LEU A 72 4.04 3.43 -1.61
CA LEU A 72 3.07 4.33 -0.99
C LEU A 72 3.72 5.21 0.09
N LEU A 73 4.59 4.66 0.93
CA LEU A 73 5.31 5.41 1.96
C LEU A 73 6.29 6.44 1.38
N ALA A 74 6.85 6.17 0.20
CA ALA A 74 7.77 7.07 -0.49
C ALA A 74 7.08 8.25 -1.20
N LEU A 75 5.74 8.26 -1.28
CA LEU A 75 5.02 9.37 -1.90
C LEU A 75 5.17 10.65 -1.06
N PRO A 76 5.38 11.83 -1.68
CA PRO A 76 5.59 13.07 -0.94
C PRO A 76 4.51 13.40 0.10
N GLY A 77 3.24 13.11 -0.20
CA GLY A 77 2.13 13.34 0.75
C GLY A 77 1.99 12.30 1.87
N ASN A 78 2.85 11.29 1.89
CA ASN A 78 2.89 10.20 2.88
C ASN A 78 4.21 10.15 3.66
N ALA A 79 5.19 10.98 3.28
CA ALA A 79 6.50 11.01 3.91
C ALA A 79 6.36 11.29 5.42
N GLY A 80 7.05 10.50 6.24
CA GLY A 80 7.03 10.63 7.70
C GLY A 80 5.80 10.03 8.38
N LEU A 81 4.80 9.55 7.64
CA LEU A 81 3.66 8.84 8.23
C LEU A 81 4.03 7.41 8.63
N MET A 82 3.45 6.94 9.74
CA MET A 82 3.59 5.57 10.22
C MET A 82 2.58 4.67 9.53
N ALA A 83 3.02 3.48 9.10
CA ALA A 83 2.17 2.47 8.47
C ALA A 83 1.68 1.42 9.46
N GLU A 84 0.40 1.06 9.33
CA GLU A 84 -0.23 -0.07 10.00
C GLU A 84 -0.95 -0.92 8.96
N LEU A 85 -0.48 -2.16 8.78
CA LEU A 85 -1.06 -3.11 7.84
C LEU A 85 -2.00 -4.07 8.57
N ASN A 86 -3.24 -4.15 8.11
CA ASN A 86 -4.30 -4.97 8.70
C ASN A 86 -4.78 -6.01 7.69
N GLU A 87 -4.64 -7.29 8.03
CA GLU A 87 -5.04 -8.44 7.18
C GLU A 87 -6.56 -8.68 7.21
N THR A 88 -7.25 -8.12 8.19
CA THR A 88 -8.72 -8.13 8.31
C THR A 88 -9.25 -6.70 8.23
N PRO A 89 -10.11 -6.36 7.25
CA PRO A 89 -10.84 -5.10 7.27
C PRO A 89 -11.84 -5.14 8.44
N THR A 90 -11.57 -4.37 9.50
CA THR A 90 -12.52 -4.13 10.60
C THR A 90 -13.59 -3.13 10.20
#